data_AF-A0A217EIF2-F1
#
_entry.id   AF-A0A217EIF2-F1
#
_cell.length_a   1.000
_cell.length_b   1.000
_cell.length_c   1.000
_cell.angle_alpha   90.00
_cell.angle_beta   90.00
_cell.angle_gamma   90.00
#
_symmetry.space_group_name_H-M   'P 1'
#
loop_
_entity.id
_entity.type
_entity.pdbx_description
1 polymer ?
#
loop_
_entity_poly.entity_id
_entity_poly.type
_entity_poly.pdbx_seq_one_letter_code
_entity_poly.pdbx_strand_id
1 'polypeptide(L)'
;MEQIFNLDGILGKNLNDIHCNYYILKKDKETYTSNINFFKEEIFQSNSLYLNLFIQRVFKGEMDIFHYLQSKFFLDVNQNKYYINAGLGAESIMSVSQFSNFIDNEINDDSKASRQDIIKFMYFREIQALLADFEKLVIQVEELTYVFYEKLNSPQIFQSNEIKEGLTTVYSIESRFINSILENIIIKATSILDYLSKFVFEVENIPKSFDIYPKRKSFDYDHGKTKFDQKNDNLKINWTKEARLNTIFDENNEKIFILKRLRNQLIHDGFLDVDNCIYENRVDGILKERFILMPDFDGKDLTKYKSRKLFYSQDRKINLELPILIEELLSSTYQTLNVLFKKYWFGDMSDSFSLTLNIDK
;
A
#
# COMPACT_ATOMS: atom_id res chain seq x y z
N MET A 1 -4.61 24.96 17.34
CA MET A 1 -6.05 25.09 17.10
C MET A 1 -6.42 23.92 16.22
N GLU A 2 -7.28 23.03 16.72
CA GLU A 2 -7.69 21.85 15.95
C GLU A 2 -8.44 22.29 14.69
N GLN A 3 -8.14 21.64 13.56
CA GLN A 3 -8.81 21.89 12.28
C GLN A 3 -9.51 20.62 11.82
N ILE A 4 -10.75 20.78 11.36
CA ILE A 4 -11.59 19.68 10.89
C ILE A 4 -11.71 19.78 9.37
N PHE A 5 -11.31 18.72 8.68
CA PHE A 5 -11.42 18.60 7.23
C PHE A 5 -12.54 17.60 6.93
N ASN A 6 -13.57 18.07 6.21
CA ASN A 6 -14.63 17.19 5.72
C ASN A 6 -14.35 16.77 4.28
N LEU A 7 -15.15 15.82 3.78
CA LEU A 7 -14.99 15.33 2.41
C LEU A 7 -15.47 16.32 1.35
N ASP A 8 -16.37 17.23 1.71
CA ASP A 8 -16.94 18.27 0.83
C ASP A 8 -15.96 19.43 0.57
N GLY A 9 -14.72 19.34 1.06
CA GLY A 9 -13.67 20.34 0.81
C GLY A 9 -13.94 21.69 1.48
N ILE A 10 -14.71 21.68 2.58
CA ILE A 10 -14.98 22.86 3.41
C ILE A 10 -14.45 22.63 4.83
N LEU A 11 -13.69 23.60 5.33
CA LEU A 11 -13.21 23.58 6.70
C LEU A 11 -14.38 23.54 7.70
N GLY A 12 -14.50 22.44 8.45
CA GLY A 12 -15.48 22.29 9.52
C GLY A 12 -15.08 23.09 10.76
N LYS A 13 -16.07 23.60 11.51
CA LYS A 13 -15.82 24.30 12.78
C LYS A 13 -15.94 23.35 13.97
N ASN A 14 -16.83 22.37 13.89
CA ASN A 14 -17.03 21.32 14.88
C ASN A 14 -17.50 20.01 14.20
N LEU A 15 -17.50 18.89 14.94
CA LEU A 15 -17.88 17.60 14.37
C LEU A 15 -19.34 17.50 13.91
N ASN A 16 -20.26 18.29 14.50
CA ASN A 16 -21.67 18.31 14.09
C ASN A 16 -21.87 18.98 12.72
N ASP A 17 -20.86 19.71 12.23
CA ASP A 17 -20.89 20.34 10.90
C ASP A 17 -20.53 19.34 9.79
N ILE A 18 -20.16 18.10 10.13
CA ILE A 18 -19.80 17.07 9.16
C ILE A 18 -21.05 16.31 8.75
N HIS A 19 -21.40 16.39 7.47
CA HIS A 19 -22.53 15.66 6.89
C HIS A 19 -22.15 14.27 6.35
N CYS A 20 -20.85 13.94 6.31
CA CYS A 20 -20.32 12.69 5.77
C CYS A 20 -19.93 11.68 6.86
N ASN A 21 -19.85 10.40 6.49
CA ASN A 21 -19.37 9.35 7.39
C ASN A 21 -17.88 9.46 7.73
N TYR A 22 -17.09 10.28 7.02
CA TYR A 22 -15.65 10.39 7.23
C TYR A 22 -15.20 11.81 7.53
N TYR A 23 -14.17 11.94 8.35
CA TYR A 23 -13.53 13.20 8.71
C TYR A 23 -12.05 13.02 9.08
N ILE A 24 -11.29 14.10 8.95
CA ILE A 24 -9.90 14.18 9.40
C ILE A 24 -9.75 15.40 10.32
N LEU A 25 -9.12 15.17 11.47
CA LEU A 25 -8.80 16.16 12.49
C LEU A 25 -7.29 16.37 12.51
N LYS A 26 -6.86 17.61 12.32
CA LYS A 26 -5.48 18.03 12.56
C LYS A 26 -5.36 18.59 13.97
N LYS A 27 -4.62 17.88 14.83
CA LYS A 27 -4.45 18.25 16.25
C LYS A 27 -3.43 19.35 16.44
N ASP A 28 -2.32 19.26 15.73
CA ASP A 28 -1.22 20.24 15.72
C ASP A 28 -0.58 20.32 14.32
N LYS A 29 0.64 20.85 14.19
CA LYS A 29 1.29 21.02 12.88
C LYS A 29 1.59 19.69 12.16
N GLU A 30 1.78 18.61 12.91
CA GLU A 30 2.34 17.35 12.41
C GLU A 30 1.41 16.15 12.68
N THR A 31 0.45 16.28 13.60
CA THR A 31 -0.40 15.16 14.04
C THR A 31 -1.81 15.24 13.47
N TYR A 32 -2.25 14.13 12.87
CA TYR A 32 -3.60 13.92 12.36
C TYR A 32 -4.29 12.77 13.09
N THR A 33 -5.62 12.81 13.14
CA THR A 33 -6.48 11.68 13.50
C THR A 33 -7.67 11.65 12.55
N SER A 34 -8.23 10.48 12.28
CA SER A 34 -9.41 10.35 11.42
C SER A 34 -10.25 9.17 11.87
N ASN A 35 -11.46 9.06 11.33
CA ASN A 35 -12.28 7.86 11.45
C ASN A 35 -12.23 6.99 10.18
N ILE A 36 -11.31 7.29 9.26
CA ILE A 36 -11.01 6.41 8.12
C ILE A 36 -10.22 5.23 8.66
N ASN A 37 -10.68 4.00 8.42
CA ASN A 37 -9.96 2.83 8.91
C ASN A 37 -8.84 2.44 7.94
N PHE A 38 -7.59 2.72 8.34
CA PHE A 38 -6.40 2.35 7.57
C PHE A 38 -5.86 0.95 7.89
N PHE A 39 -6.37 0.27 8.92
CA PHE A 39 -5.89 -1.05 9.37
C PHE A 39 -4.36 -1.11 9.59
N LYS A 40 -3.72 0.03 9.85
CA LYS A 40 -2.25 0.14 9.83
C LYS A 40 -1.63 -0.71 10.93
N GLU A 41 -2.14 -0.61 12.15
CA GLU A 41 -1.62 -1.34 13.29
C GLU A 41 -1.79 -2.85 13.10
N GLU A 42 -2.96 -3.28 12.62
CA GLU A 42 -3.29 -4.68 12.37
C GLU A 42 -2.42 -5.28 11.26
N ILE A 43 -2.19 -4.54 10.18
CA ILE A 43 -1.29 -4.93 9.09
C ILE A 43 0.15 -5.07 9.61
N PHE A 44 0.63 -4.12 10.43
CA PHE A 44 2.01 -4.08 10.92
C PHE A 44 2.27 -5.20 11.94
N GLN A 45 1.29 -5.46 12.81
CA GLN A 45 1.31 -6.60 13.72
C GLN A 45 1.33 -7.92 12.94
N SER A 46 0.50 -8.03 11.89
CA SER A 46 0.49 -9.20 11.01
C SER A 46 1.85 -9.41 10.33
N ASN A 47 2.45 -8.37 9.76
CA ASN A 47 3.77 -8.45 9.12
C ASN A 47 4.87 -8.85 10.10
N SER A 48 4.86 -8.28 11.31
CA SER A 48 5.81 -8.64 12.37
C SER A 48 5.68 -10.12 12.73
N LEU A 49 4.44 -10.61 12.87
CA LEU A 49 4.15 -12.01 13.11
C LEU A 49 4.62 -12.91 11.95
N TYR A 50 4.42 -12.47 10.70
CA TYR A 50 4.90 -13.17 9.52
C TYR A 50 6.41 -13.31 9.49
N LEU A 51 7.16 -12.26 9.82
CA LEU A 51 8.61 -12.34 9.87
C LEU A 51 9.06 -13.37 10.90
N ASN A 52 8.47 -13.37 12.09
CA ASN A 52 8.78 -14.36 13.13
C ASN A 52 8.52 -15.80 12.65
N LEU A 53 7.36 -16.01 12.03
CA LEU A 53 6.96 -17.29 11.47
C LEU A 53 7.80 -17.73 10.28
N PHE A 54 8.26 -16.79 9.47
CA PHE A 54 9.17 -17.02 8.35
C PHE A 54 10.54 -17.48 8.86
N ILE A 55 11.06 -16.83 9.91
CA ILE A 55 12.31 -17.24 10.56
C ILE A 55 12.19 -18.68 11.08
N GLN A 56 11.12 -19.00 11.81
CA GLN A 56 10.88 -20.36 12.32
C GLN A 56 10.82 -21.41 11.21
N ARG A 57 10.29 -21.04 10.04
CA ARG A 57 10.21 -21.93 8.89
C ARG A 57 11.55 -22.13 8.18
N VAL A 58 12.36 -21.09 8.04
CA VAL A 58 13.66 -21.13 7.34
C VAL A 58 14.78 -21.69 8.22
N PHE A 59 14.79 -21.35 9.52
CA PHE A 59 15.78 -21.77 10.52
C PHE A 59 15.22 -22.84 11.47
N LYS A 60 14.46 -23.80 10.95
CA LYS A 60 13.72 -24.79 11.75
C LYS A 60 14.61 -25.52 12.76
N GLY A 61 14.46 -25.19 14.05
CA GLY A 61 15.26 -25.77 15.15
C GLY A 61 16.64 -25.15 15.34
N GLU A 62 16.96 -24.08 14.61
CA GLU A 62 18.26 -23.41 14.54
C GLU A 62 18.16 -21.92 14.93
N MET A 63 17.24 -21.57 15.84
CA MET A 63 17.02 -20.18 16.25
C MET A 63 18.27 -19.53 16.87
N ASP A 64 19.10 -20.30 17.57
CA ASP A 64 20.37 -19.82 18.12
C ASP A 64 21.33 -19.34 17.03
N ILE A 65 21.32 -20.01 15.86
CA ILE A 65 22.10 -19.61 14.69
C ILE A 65 21.55 -18.30 14.13
N PHE A 66 20.22 -18.17 14.02
CA PHE A 66 19.60 -16.91 13.59
C PHE A 66 19.97 -15.74 14.51
N HIS A 67 19.85 -15.90 15.83
CA HIS A 67 20.20 -14.85 16.79
C HIS A 67 21.68 -14.51 16.77
N TYR A 68 22.55 -15.51 16.59
CA TYR A 68 23.97 -15.29 16.37
C TYR A 68 24.24 -14.45 15.12
N LEU A 69 23.64 -14.81 13.97
CA LEU A 69 23.79 -14.08 12.71
C LEU A 69 23.22 -12.67 12.80
N GLN A 70 22.06 -12.49 13.45
CA GLN A 70 21.49 -11.18 13.74
C GLN A 70 22.48 -10.34 14.55
N SER A 71 23.11 -10.90 15.58
CA SER A 71 24.09 -10.17 16.39
C SER A 71 25.35 -9.84 15.59
N LYS A 72 25.92 -10.82 14.90
CA LYS A 72 27.14 -10.67 14.08
C LYS A 72 26.98 -9.63 12.97
N PHE A 73 25.85 -9.66 12.27
CA PHE A 73 25.68 -8.83 11.08
C PHE A 73 25.00 -7.48 11.38
N PHE A 74 24.11 -7.43 12.39
CA PHE A 74 23.37 -6.21 12.71
C PHE A 74 23.98 -5.40 13.88
N LEU A 75 24.52 -6.06 14.91
CA LEU A 75 25.02 -5.40 16.12
C LEU A 75 26.53 -5.10 16.06
N ASP A 76 27.34 -5.93 15.40
CA ASP A 76 28.75 -5.60 15.14
C ASP A 76 28.85 -4.58 13.99
N VAL A 77 29.10 -3.32 14.35
CA VAL A 77 28.98 -2.11 13.51
C VAL A 77 30.04 -2.01 12.40
N ASN A 78 31.02 -2.91 12.34
CA ASN A 78 32.11 -2.85 11.36
C ASN A 78 31.83 -3.72 10.14
N GLN A 79 31.88 -3.09 8.94
CA GLN A 79 31.74 -3.66 7.59
C GLN A 79 30.44 -4.46 7.28
N ASN A 80 29.79 -5.07 8.27
CA ASN A 80 28.70 -6.03 8.11
C ASN A 80 27.36 -5.40 7.69
N LYS A 81 27.10 -4.14 8.06
CA LYS A 81 25.92 -3.39 7.57
C LYS A 81 25.93 -3.16 6.06
N TYR A 82 27.12 -3.06 5.45
CA TYR A 82 27.24 -2.86 4.00
C TYR A 82 26.81 -4.11 3.23
N TYR A 83 27.11 -5.31 3.72
CA TYR A 83 26.74 -6.56 3.05
C TYR A 83 25.24 -6.85 3.13
N ILE A 84 24.61 -6.65 4.29
CA ILE A 84 23.17 -6.94 4.46
C ILE A 84 22.29 -6.01 3.62
N ASN A 85 22.68 -4.74 3.50
CA ASN A 85 21.87 -3.74 2.81
C ASN A 85 22.24 -3.59 1.33
N ALA A 86 23.24 -4.33 0.84
CA ALA A 86 23.67 -4.30 -0.55
C ALA A 86 22.48 -4.64 -1.47
N GLY A 87 22.17 -3.74 -2.41
CA GLY A 87 21.04 -3.88 -3.32
C GLY A 87 19.64 -3.70 -2.68
N LEU A 88 19.54 -3.49 -1.37
CA LEU A 88 18.28 -3.26 -0.66
C LEU A 88 18.05 -1.78 -0.31
N GLY A 89 19.12 -0.97 -0.26
CA GLY A 89 19.00 0.46 -0.01
C GLY A 89 20.32 1.21 -0.08
N ALA A 90 20.24 2.54 -0.01
CA ALA A 90 21.40 3.44 -0.11
C ALA A 90 22.38 3.35 1.08
N GLU A 91 22.02 2.61 2.14
CA GLU A 91 22.89 2.32 3.29
C GLU A 91 24.08 1.42 2.92
N SER A 92 24.09 0.83 1.72
CA SER A 92 25.23 0.13 1.16
C SER A 92 25.69 0.74 -0.15
N ILE A 93 27.00 1.01 -0.23
CA ILE A 93 27.67 1.51 -1.45
C ILE A 93 28.20 0.38 -2.34
N MET A 94 27.96 -0.89 -1.96
CA MET A 94 28.50 -2.04 -2.70
C MET A 94 27.93 -2.12 -4.11
N SER A 95 28.81 -2.35 -5.09
CA SER A 95 28.42 -2.67 -6.45
C SER A 95 27.89 -4.11 -6.56
N VAL A 96 27.22 -4.41 -7.69
CA VAL A 96 26.81 -5.78 -8.03
C VAL A 96 28.01 -6.73 -8.07
N SER A 97 29.15 -6.30 -8.63
CA SER A 97 30.35 -7.15 -8.70
C SER A 97 30.95 -7.45 -7.33
N GLN A 98 30.94 -6.47 -6.41
CA GLN A 98 31.39 -6.67 -5.04
C GLN A 98 30.45 -7.59 -4.28
N PHE A 99 29.14 -7.43 -4.43
CA PHE A 99 28.16 -8.29 -3.78
C PHE A 99 28.25 -9.74 -4.28
N SER A 100 28.35 -9.95 -5.61
CA SER A 100 28.54 -11.29 -6.17
C SER A 100 29.83 -11.93 -5.68
N ASN A 101 30.96 -11.20 -5.65
CA ASN A 101 32.21 -11.73 -5.11
C ASN A 101 32.08 -12.13 -3.63
N PHE A 102 31.37 -11.31 -2.83
CA PHE A 102 31.11 -11.63 -1.44
C PHE A 102 30.33 -12.94 -1.29
N ILE A 103 29.20 -13.07 -2.01
CA ILE A 103 28.34 -14.28 -1.97
C ILE A 103 29.07 -15.54 -2.44
N ASP A 104 29.84 -15.43 -3.53
CA ASP A 104 30.40 -16.59 -4.22
C ASP A 104 31.75 -17.02 -3.66
N ASN A 105 32.57 -16.07 -3.18
CA ASN A 105 33.97 -16.33 -2.83
C ASN A 105 34.33 -16.01 -1.36
N GLU A 106 33.65 -15.06 -0.71
CA GLU A 106 34.05 -14.58 0.62
C GLU A 106 33.21 -15.18 1.76
N ILE A 107 31.91 -15.44 1.54
CA ILE A 107 31.08 -16.15 2.52
C ILE A 107 31.57 -17.60 2.64
N ASN A 108 32.03 -17.93 3.84
CA ASN A 108 32.47 -19.26 4.23
C ASN A 108 31.81 -19.66 5.55
N ASP A 109 31.95 -20.93 5.92
CA ASP A 109 31.51 -21.43 7.22
C ASP A 109 32.22 -20.67 8.36
N ASP A 110 31.45 -20.32 9.39
CA ASP A 110 31.92 -19.82 10.67
C ASP A 110 31.87 -20.94 11.72
N SER A 111 32.60 -20.77 12.81
CA SER A 111 32.54 -21.54 14.05
C SER A 111 31.12 -21.83 14.59
N LYS A 112 30.11 -21.02 14.23
CA LYS A 112 28.72 -21.15 14.72
C LYS A 112 27.63 -21.20 13.64
N ALA A 113 27.96 -20.91 12.38
CA ALA A 113 26.98 -20.84 11.30
C ALA A 113 27.60 -21.32 10.00
N SER A 114 26.90 -22.17 9.25
CA SER A 114 27.35 -22.57 7.93
C SER A 114 27.15 -21.45 6.91
N ARG A 115 27.83 -21.55 5.76
CA ARG A 115 27.59 -20.69 4.60
C ARG A 115 26.12 -20.70 4.19
N GLN A 116 25.45 -21.85 4.24
CA GLN A 116 24.02 -21.94 3.94
C GLN A 116 23.18 -21.12 4.93
N ASP A 117 23.54 -21.10 6.21
CA ASP A 117 22.81 -20.32 7.22
C ASP A 117 22.98 -18.81 7.01
N ILE A 118 24.17 -18.38 6.58
CA ILE A 118 24.41 -16.99 6.21
C ILE A 118 23.55 -16.61 4.99
N ILE A 119 23.48 -17.48 3.97
CA ILE A 119 22.63 -17.24 2.78
C ILE A 119 21.15 -17.22 3.16
N LYS A 120 20.67 -18.15 4.00
CA LYS A 120 19.31 -18.14 4.56
C LYS A 120 19.01 -16.79 5.23
N PHE A 121 19.96 -16.29 6.02
CA PHE A 121 19.81 -15.02 6.73
C PHE A 121 19.73 -13.84 5.76
N MET A 122 20.59 -13.77 4.75
CA MET A 122 20.53 -12.72 3.74
C MET A 122 19.23 -12.76 2.93
N TYR A 123 18.76 -13.96 2.55
CA TYR A 123 17.47 -14.13 1.90
C TYR A 123 16.30 -13.67 2.79
N PHE A 124 16.31 -14.00 4.09
CA PHE A 124 15.35 -13.46 5.05
C PHE A 124 15.34 -11.93 5.07
N ARG A 125 16.51 -11.29 4.97
CA ARG A 125 16.63 -9.82 4.91
C ARG A 125 15.98 -9.23 3.65
N GLU A 126 15.99 -9.92 2.53
CA GLU A 126 15.22 -9.50 1.35
C GLU A 126 13.70 -9.55 1.59
N ILE A 127 13.21 -10.58 2.31
CA ILE A 127 11.79 -10.69 2.66
C ILE A 127 11.39 -9.60 3.66
N GLN A 128 12.26 -9.32 4.63
CA GLN A 128 12.06 -8.21 5.55
C GLN A 128 12.02 -6.86 4.82
N ALA A 129 12.90 -6.64 3.84
CA ALA A 129 12.86 -5.42 3.02
C ALA A 129 11.55 -5.32 2.20
N LEU A 130 11.07 -6.43 1.63
CA LEU A 130 9.79 -6.46 0.91
C LEU A 130 8.62 -6.04 1.81
N LEU A 131 8.53 -6.58 3.02
CA LEU A 131 7.48 -6.22 3.98
C LEU A 131 7.62 -4.79 4.49
N ALA A 132 8.85 -4.32 4.75
CA ALA A 132 9.09 -2.94 5.15
C ALA A 132 8.67 -1.94 4.05
N ASP A 133 8.90 -2.25 2.78
CA ASP A 133 8.44 -1.42 1.67
C ASP A 133 6.92 -1.44 1.53
N PHE A 134 6.28 -2.59 1.77
CA PHE A 134 4.83 -2.68 1.86
C PHE A 134 4.26 -1.81 2.99
N GLU A 135 4.84 -1.84 4.19
CA GLU A 135 4.44 -1.00 5.32
C GLU A 135 4.60 0.49 5.03
N LYS A 136 5.71 0.89 4.37
CA LYS A 136 5.90 2.27 3.92
C LYS A 136 4.82 2.72 2.95
N LEU A 137 4.33 1.84 2.08
CA LEU A 137 3.22 2.18 1.17
C LEU A 137 1.93 2.44 1.96
N VAL A 138 1.63 1.65 2.99
CA VAL A 138 0.46 1.87 3.87
C VAL A 138 0.57 3.22 4.57
N ILE A 139 1.73 3.54 5.15
CA ILE A 139 2.00 4.85 5.78
C ILE A 139 1.81 5.99 4.76
N GLN A 140 2.40 5.85 3.57
CA GLN A 140 2.31 6.88 2.53
C GLN A 140 0.86 7.12 2.08
N VAL A 141 0.04 6.07 1.95
CA VAL A 141 -1.38 6.22 1.60
C VAL A 141 -2.12 6.99 2.69
N GLU A 142 -1.89 6.66 3.97
CA GLU A 142 -2.49 7.39 5.09
C GLU A 142 -2.07 8.85 5.13
N GLU A 143 -0.76 9.13 5.14
CA GLU A 143 -0.21 10.48 5.25
C GLU A 143 -0.63 11.36 4.07
N LEU A 144 -0.57 10.83 2.84
CA LEU A 144 -1.00 11.56 1.66
C LEU A 144 -2.51 11.84 1.69
N THR A 145 -3.32 10.93 2.24
CA THR A 145 -4.76 11.15 2.43
C THR A 145 -5.00 12.34 3.36
N TYR A 146 -4.29 12.42 4.48
CA TYR A 146 -4.38 13.58 5.37
C TYR A 146 -3.97 14.89 4.70
N VAL A 147 -2.84 14.88 3.99
CA VAL A 147 -2.35 16.06 3.26
C VAL A 147 -3.32 16.47 2.15
N PHE A 148 -3.92 15.51 1.43
CA PHE A 148 -4.91 15.78 0.40
C PHE A 148 -6.11 16.55 0.95
N TYR A 149 -6.74 16.05 2.02
CA TYR A 149 -7.91 16.72 2.59
C TYR A 149 -7.55 18.05 3.28
N GLU A 150 -6.38 18.17 3.91
CA GLU A 150 -5.90 19.46 4.42
C GLU A 150 -5.83 20.50 3.28
N LYS A 151 -5.21 20.12 2.15
CA LYS A 151 -5.06 21.04 1.02
C LYS A 151 -6.39 21.32 0.33
N LEU A 152 -7.22 20.30 0.11
CA LEU A 152 -8.55 20.45 -0.49
C LEU A 152 -9.47 21.32 0.36
N ASN A 153 -9.36 21.30 1.69
CA ASN A 153 -10.18 22.14 2.58
C ASN A 153 -9.60 23.54 2.81
N SER A 154 -8.44 23.85 2.22
CA SER A 154 -7.79 25.14 2.45
C SER A 154 -8.63 26.30 1.89
N PRO A 155 -8.82 27.40 2.64
CA PRO A 155 -9.54 28.56 2.13
C PRO A 155 -8.79 29.32 1.03
N GLN A 156 -7.50 29.02 0.83
CA GLN A 156 -6.59 29.79 -0.05
C GLN A 156 -6.36 29.15 -1.42
N ILE A 157 -7.23 28.27 -1.90
CA ILE A 157 -7.03 27.61 -3.22
C ILE A 157 -7.17 28.61 -4.39
N PHE A 158 -7.98 29.67 -4.23
CA PHE A 158 -8.04 30.81 -5.15
C PHE A 158 -7.36 32.02 -4.50
N GLN A 159 -6.08 32.26 -4.79
CA GLN A 159 -5.40 33.48 -4.30
C GLN A 159 -5.52 34.68 -5.26
N SER A 160 -6.10 34.54 -6.46
CA SER A 160 -5.98 35.58 -7.50
C SER A 160 -7.20 35.87 -8.38
N ASN A 161 -8.31 35.14 -8.25
CA ASN A 161 -9.52 35.37 -9.06
C ASN A 161 -10.67 35.90 -8.20
N GLU A 162 -11.50 36.78 -8.76
CA GLU A 162 -12.75 37.20 -8.13
C GLU A 162 -13.58 35.97 -7.73
N ILE A 163 -14.04 35.94 -6.48
CA ILE A 163 -14.93 34.90 -5.97
C ILE A 163 -16.25 35.01 -6.75
N LYS A 164 -16.58 33.99 -7.52
CA LYS A 164 -17.81 33.95 -8.33
C LYS A 164 -18.88 33.13 -7.63
N GLU A 165 -20.12 33.58 -7.76
CA GLU A 165 -21.32 32.87 -7.32
C GLU A 165 -21.61 31.66 -8.23
N GLY A 166 -22.18 30.59 -7.66
CA GLY A 166 -22.52 29.37 -8.37
C GLY A 166 -21.33 28.42 -8.57
N LEU A 167 -21.46 27.53 -9.57
CA LEU A 167 -20.45 26.54 -9.92
C LEU A 167 -19.31 27.16 -10.73
N THR A 168 -18.10 27.01 -10.22
CA THR A 168 -16.88 27.58 -10.79
C THR A 168 -15.78 26.54 -10.84
N THR A 169 -14.84 26.75 -11.76
CA THR A 169 -13.70 25.85 -11.96
C THR A 169 -12.41 26.55 -11.56
N VAL A 170 -11.61 25.87 -10.74
CA VAL A 170 -10.27 26.28 -10.31
C VAL A 170 -9.24 25.63 -11.22
N TYR A 171 -8.45 26.46 -11.89
CA TYR A 171 -7.27 26.03 -12.62
C TYR A 171 -6.07 26.86 -12.17
N SER A 172 -5.25 26.31 -11.27
CA SER A 172 -4.14 27.03 -10.63
C SER A 172 -2.96 26.10 -10.30
N ILE A 173 -1.89 26.67 -9.72
CA ILE A 173 -0.77 25.86 -9.20
C ILE A 173 -1.28 24.98 -8.05
N GLU A 174 -2.14 25.52 -7.20
CA GLU A 174 -2.78 24.83 -6.09
C GLU A 174 -3.65 23.67 -6.57
N SER A 175 -4.45 23.86 -7.63
CA SER A 175 -5.28 22.78 -8.17
C SER A 175 -4.44 21.62 -8.72
N ARG A 176 -3.36 21.92 -9.45
CA ARG A 176 -2.41 20.91 -9.95
C ARG A 176 -1.69 20.19 -8.81
N PHE A 177 -1.31 20.90 -7.75
CA PHE A 177 -0.66 20.32 -6.59
C PHE A 177 -1.58 19.35 -5.84
N ILE A 178 -2.84 19.74 -5.62
CA ILE A 178 -3.86 18.89 -4.98
C ILE A 178 -4.13 17.64 -5.82
N ASN A 179 -4.29 17.79 -7.14
CA ASN A 179 -4.46 16.64 -8.04
C ASN A 179 -3.23 15.72 -8.00
N SER A 180 -2.01 16.25 -8.02
CA SER A 180 -0.80 15.42 -7.90
C SER A 180 -0.75 14.59 -6.62
N ILE A 181 -1.22 15.13 -5.48
CA ILE A 181 -1.34 14.35 -4.24
C ILE A 181 -2.35 13.22 -4.42
N LEU A 182 -3.53 13.50 -4.96
CA LEU A 182 -4.58 12.50 -5.24
C LEU A 182 -4.07 11.38 -6.16
N GLU A 183 -3.40 11.74 -7.24
CA GLU A 183 -2.80 10.80 -8.18
C GLU A 183 -1.78 9.90 -7.49
N ASN A 184 -0.95 10.48 -6.63
CA ASN A 184 0.05 9.73 -5.87
C ASN A 184 -0.61 8.77 -4.87
N ILE A 185 -1.70 9.18 -4.20
CA ILE A 185 -2.49 8.27 -3.34
C ILE A 185 -2.93 7.04 -4.15
N ILE A 186 -3.52 7.24 -5.33
CA ILE A 186 -4.01 6.14 -6.18
C ILE A 186 -2.86 5.22 -6.64
N ILE A 187 -1.72 5.80 -7.03
CA ILE A 187 -0.53 5.04 -7.45
C ILE A 187 0.04 4.24 -6.27
N LYS A 188 0.16 4.82 -5.08
CA LYS A 188 0.68 4.13 -3.89
C LYS A 188 -0.28 3.07 -3.39
N ALA A 189 -1.57 3.36 -3.35
CA ALA A 189 -2.63 2.42 -2.99
C ALA A 189 -2.61 1.19 -3.91
N THR A 190 -2.52 1.37 -5.23
CA THR A 190 -2.42 0.22 -6.14
C THR A 190 -1.08 -0.51 -6.05
N SER A 191 0.00 0.15 -5.63
CA SER A 191 1.29 -0.50 -5.38
C SER A 191 1.24 -1.48 -4.19
N ILE A 192 0.36 -1.25 -3.21
CA ILE A 192 0.10 -2.21 -2.11
C ILE A 192 -0.31 -3.57 -2.68
N LEU A 193 -1.17 -3.59 -3.71
CA LEU A 193 -1.62 -4.82 -4.35
C LEU A 193 -0.44 -5.62 -4.91
N ASP A 194 0.51 -4.96 -5.57
CA ASP A 194 1.67 -5.61 -6.18
C ASP A 194 2.62 -6.16 -5.11
N TYR A 195 2.95 -5.37 -4.09
CA TYR A 195 3.83 -5.81 -3.00
C TYR A 195 3.23 -6.96 -2.20
N LEU A 196 1.94 -6.90 -1.88
CA LEU A 196 1.26 -7.98 -1.18
C LEU A 196 1.16 -9.24 -2.05
N SER A 197 0.94 -9.09 -3.36
CA SER A 197 0.97 -10.21 -4.31
C SER A 197 2.34 -10.88 -4.35
N LYS A 198 3.43 -10.09 -4.35
CA LYS A 198 4.80 -10.60 -4.27
C LYS A 198 5.02 -11.37 -2.99
N PHE A 199 4.61 -10.82 -1.85
CA PHE A 199 4.79 -11.45 -0.56
C PHE A 199 4.04 -12.79 -0.46
N VAL A 200 2.76 -12.80 -0.82
CA VAL A 200 1.95 -14.04 -0.85
C VAL A 200 2.63 -15.08 -1.74
N PHE A 201 3.01 -14.71 -2.97
CA PHE A 201 3.63 -15.64 -3.90
C PHE A 201 4.96 -16.19 -3.38
N GLU A 202 5.78 -15.37 -2.70
CA GLU A 202 7.06 -15.80 -2.12
C GLU A 202 6.86 -16.78 -0.95
N VAL A 203 5.83 -16.57 -0.11
CA VAL A 203 5.49 -17.50 0.98
C VAL A 203 5.13 -18.89 0.47
N GLU A 204 4.43 -18.98 -0.67
CA GLU A 204 4.10 -20.27 -1.29
C GLU A 204 5.33 -20.95 -1.92
N ASN A 205 6.36 -20.16 -2.22
CA ASN A 205 7.46 -20.53 -3.09
C ASN A 205 8.85 -20.44 -2.46
N ILE A 206 8.93 -20.44 -1.12
CA ILE A 206 10.18 -20.37 -0.36
C ILE A 206 11.20 -21.40 -0.92
N PRO A 207 12.46 -20.98 -1.17
CA PRO A 207 13.52 -21.86 -1.64
C PRO A 207 13.66 -23.11 -0.76
N LYS A 208 13.83 -24.27 -1.41
CA LYS A 208 14.01 -25.56 -0.72
C LYS A 208 15.46 -25.79 -0.27
N SER A 209 16.42 -25.10 -0.89
CA SER A 209 17.84 -25.15 -0.55
C SER A 209 18.43 -23.74 -0.64
N PHE A 210 19.48 -23.52 0.14
CA PHE A 210 20.30 -22.31 0.20
C PHE A 210 21.78 -22.61 -0.08
N ASP A 211 22.07 -23.68 -0.82
CA ASP A 211 23.42 -23.99 -1.32
C ASP A 211 23.98 -22.86 -2.19
N ILE A 212 23.10 -22.21 -2.94
CA ILE A 212 23.37 -21.01 -3.74
C ILE A 212 22.43 -19.90 -3.30
N TYR A 213 22.83 -18.65 -3.54
CA TYR A 213 21.98 -17.50 -3.25
C TYR A 213 20.74 -17.51 -4.16
N PRO A 214 19.52 -17.65 -3.61
CA PRO A 214 18.33 -17.84 -4.43
C PRO A 214 17.82 -16.49 -4.95
N LYS A 215 17.46 -16.44 -6.24
CA LYS A 215 16.61 -15.36 -6.76
C LYS A 215 15.19 -15.53 -6.21
N ARG A 216 14.64 -14.48 -5.58
CA ARG A 216 13.22 -14.44 -5.18
C ARG A 216 12.31 -14.74 -6.36
N LYS A 217 11.38 -15.69 -6.20
CA LYS A 217 10.45 -16.05 -7.27
C LYS A 217 9.44 -14.94 -7.55
N SER A 218 9.16 -14.11 -6.55
CA SER A 218 8.26 -12.97 -6.64
C SER A 218 8.87 -11.72 -7.27
N PHE A 219 10.15 -11.70 -7.68
CA PHE A 219 10.83 -10.49 -8.14
C PHE A 219 10.06 -9.74 -9.24
N ASP A 220 9.66 -10.46 -10.28
CA ASP A 220 8.88 -9.94 -11.40
C ASP A 220 7.37 -10.18 -11.23
N TYR A 221 6.87 -10.47 -10.03
CA TYR A 221 5.46 -10.80 -9.79
C TYR A 221 4.64 -9.54 -9.48
N ASP A 222 3.38 -9.49 -9.95
CA ASP A 222 2.50 -8.34 -9.78
C ASP A 222 1.05 -8.82 -9.62
N HIS A 223 0.17 -7.93 -9.17
CA HIS A 223 -1.23 -8.26 -8.93
C HIS A 223 -2.01 -8.62 -10.20
N GLY A 224 -1.52 -8.24 -11.40
CA GLY A 224 -2.11 -8.67 -12.66
C GLY A 224 -1.94 -10.16 -12.93
N LYS A 225 -0.96 -10.81 -12.31
CA LYS A 225 -0.61 -12.23 -12.51
C LYS A 225 -1.42 -13.20 -11.65
N THR A 226 -2.11 -12.71 -10.63
CA THR A 226 -2.81 -13.51 -9.60
C THR A 226 -4.20 -14.01 -10.04
N LYS A 227 -4.66 -13.64 -11.24
CA LYS A 227 -5.99 -13.99 -11.75
C LYS A 227 -6.26 -15.49 -11.67
N PHE A 228 -7.51 -15.84 -11.38
CA PHE A 228 -7.95 -17.23 -11.28
C PHE A 228 -7.83 -17.94 -12.64
N ASP A 229 -8.14 -17.23 -13.72
CA ASP A 229 -8.07 -17.70 -15.11
C ASP A 229 -6.66 -17.62 -15.75
N GLN A 230 -5.62 -17.36 -14.94
CA GLN A 230 -4.24 -17.28 -15.40
C GLN A 230 -3.85 -18.52 -16.23
N LYS A 231 -3.22 -18.32 -17.39
CA LYS A 231 -2.82 -19.41 -18.29
C LYS A 231 -1.51 -20.07 -17.86
N ASN A 232 -0.62 -19.32 -17.23
CA ASN A 232 0.64 -19.85 -16.72
C ASN A 232 0.44 -20.37 -15.30
N ASP A 233 0.31 -21.68 -15.15
CA ASP A 233 0.09 -22.34 -13.85
C ASP A 233 1.22 -22.07 -12.84
N ASN A 234 2.44 -21.81 -13.31
CA ASN A 234 3.58 -21.48 -12.43
C ASN A 234 3.47 -20.10 -11.77
N LEU A 235 2.54 -19.25 -12.23
CA LEU A 235 2.26 -17.93 -11.67
C LEU A 235 0.97 -17.91 -10.84
N LYS A 236 0.30 -19.05 -10.66
CA LYS A 236 -0.91 -19.09 -9.84
C LYS A 236 -0.56 -19.16 -8.37
N ILE A 237 -1.24 -18.33 -7.57
CA ILE A 237 -1.33 -18.55 -6.13
C ILE A 237 -2.28 -19.73 -5.87
N ASN A 238 -1.90 -20.59 -4.93
CA ASN A 238 -2.60 -21.84 -4.60
C ASN A 238 -3.83 -21.61 -3.70
N TRP A 239 -4.71 -20.67 -4.07
CA TRP A 239 -5.87 -20.24 -3.27
C TRP A 239 -7.16 -20.59 -4.00
N THR A 240 -8.10 -21.21 -3.29
CA THR A 240 -9.45 -21.50 -3.81
C THR A 240 -10.24 -20.21 -4.02
N LYS A 241 -11.39 -20.29 -4.69
CA LYS A 241 -12.27 -19.11 -4.87
C LYS A 241 -12.76 -18.58 -3.54
N GLU A 242 -13.11 -19.47 -2.63
CA GLU A 242 -13.60 -19.16 -1.29
C GLU A 242 -12.51 -18.46 -0.46
N ALA A 243 -11.27 -18.93 -0.52
CA ALA A 243 -10.14 -18.32 0.19
C ALA A 243 -9.78 -16.93 -0.33
N ARG A 244 -10.18 -16.57 -1.57
CA ARG A 244 -9.94 -15.25 -2.16
C ARG A 244 -11.02 -14.24 -1.80
N LEU A 245 -12.16 -14.65 -1.27
CA LEU A 245 -13.26 -13.73 -0.93
C LEU A 245 -12.81 -12.66 0.07
N ASN A 246 -13.17 -11.41 -0.21
CA ASN A 246 -12.79 -10.23 0.58
C ASN A 246 -11.26 -10.02 0.71
N THR A 247 -10.44 -10.66 -0.12
CA THR A 247 -8.99 -10.43 -0.19
C THR A 247 -8.66 -9.51 -1.36
N ILE A 248 -7.41 -9.09 -1.49
CA ILE A 248 -6.99 -8.33 -2.68
C ILE A 248 -7.15 -9.13 -3.99
N PHE A 249 -7.25 -10.46 -3.89
CA PHE A 249 -7.42 -11.38 -5.02
C PHE A 249 -8.90 -11.69 -5.33
N ASP A 250 -9.85 -11.04 -4.66
CA ASP A 250 -11.27 -11.16 -4.96
C ASP A 250 -11.59 -10.48 -6.30
N GLU A 251 -11.93 -11.27 -7.30
CA GLU A 251 -12.26 -10.77 -8.64
C GLU A 251 -13.62 -10.06 -8.71
N ASN A 252 -14.43 -10.13 -7.65
CA ASN A 252 -15.70 -9.45 -7.52
C ASN A 252 -15.60 -8.12 -6.76
N ASN A 253 -14.42 -7.77 -6.20
CA ASN A 253 -14.26 -6.53 -5.47
C ASN A 253 -14.12 -5.32 -6.42
N GLU A 254 -15.25 -4.71 -6.78
CA GLU A 254 -15.32 -3.59 -7.72
C GLU A 254 -14.42 -2.41 -7.34
N LYS A 255 -14.31 -2.08 -6.06
CA LYS A 255 -13.53 -0.93 -5.58
C LYS A 255 -12.03 -1.09 -5.84
N ILE A 256 -11.50 -2.31 -5.67
CA ILE A 256 -10.12 -2.62 -6.03
C ILE A 256 -9.90 -2.47 -7.54
N PHE A 257 -10.85 -2.90 -8.36
CA PHE A 257 -10.75 -2.72 -9.81
C PHE A 257 -10.84 -1.25 -10.22
N ILE A 258 -11.72 -0.47 -9.59
CA ILE A 258 -11.79 0.99 -9.78
C ILE A 258 -10.43 1.62 -9.53
N LEU A 259 -9.78 1.35 -8.38
CA LEU A 259 -8.42 1.86 -8.09
C LEU A 259 -7.42 1.44 -9.17
N LYS A 260 -7.44 0.18 -9.61
CA LYS A 260 -6.56 -0.31 -10.69
C LYS A 260 -6.80 0.42 -12.01
N ARG A 261 -8.06 0.71 -12.37
CA ARG A 261 -8.41 1.44 -13.60
C ARG A 261 -7.99 2.90 -13.52
N LEU A 262 -8.21 3.57 -12.38
CA LEU A 262 -7.73 4.92 -12.13
C LEU A 262 -6.20 5.00 -12.26
N ARG A 263 -5.44 4.11 -11.62
CA ARG A 263 -3.98 4.06 -11.77
C ARG A 263 -3.54 3.82 -13.22
N ASN A 264 -4.22 2.93 -13.95
CA ASN A 264 -3.89 2.70 -15.35
C ASN A 264 -4.14 3.94 -16.22
N GLN A 265 -5.22 4.67 -15.97
CA GLN A 265 -5.49 5.96 -16.60
C GLN A 265 -4.35 6.94 -16.30
N LEU A 266 -3.93 7.06 -15.04
CA LEU A 266 -2.83 7.96 -14.65
C LEU A 266 -1.49 7.62 -15.32
N ILE A 267 -1.14 6.35 -15.39
CA ILE A 267 0.17 5.93 -15.89
C ILE A 267 0.25 5.90 -17.41
N HIS A 268 -0.84 5.57 -18.09
CA HIS A 268 -0.83 5.44 -19.56
C HIS A 268 -1.40 6.66 -20.28
N ASP A 269 -2.35 7.36 -19.66
CA ASP A 269 -3.10 8.46 -20.27
C ASP A 269 -2.92 9.78 -19.48
N GLY A 270 -2.13 9.80 -18.40
CA GLY A 270 -1.61 10.98 -17.71
C GLY A 270 -2.44 11.45 -16.52
N PHE A 271 -3.70 11.81 -16.73
CA PHE A 271 -4.51 12.54 -15.75
C PHE A 271 -5.93 11.96 -15.61
N LEU A 272 -6.60 12.26 -14.48
CA LEU A 272 -8.02 11.97 -14.28
C LEU A 272 -8.94 13.03 -14.88
N ASP A 273 -8.39 14.20 -15.19
CA ASP A 273 -9.01 15.31 -15.90
C ASP A 273 -7.91 16.00 -16.71
N VAL A 274 -8.21 16.42 -17.94
CA VAL A 274 -7.23 17.05 -18.85
C VAL A 274 -6.62 18.31 -18.24
N ASP A 275 -7.42 19.04 -17.47
CA ASP A 275 -7.04 20.33 -16.88
C ASP A 275 -6.78 20.23 -15.36
N ASN A 276 -6.87 19.04 -14.73
CA ASN A 276 -6.72 18.90 -13.27
C ASN A 276 -7.55 19.94 -12.49
N CYS A 277 -8.82 20.04 -12.87
CA CYS A 277 -9.73 21.01 -12.31
C CYS A 277 -10.16 20.65 -10.89
N ILE A 278 -10.40 21.67 -10.08
CA ILE A 278 -11.19 21.56 -8.86
C ILE A 278 -12.44 22.40 -9.07
N TYR A 279 -13.60 21.91 -8.66
CA TYR A 279 -14.86 22.64 -8.75
C TYR A 279 -15.19 23.24 -7.39
N GLU A 280 -15.65 24.49 -7.38
CA GLU A 280 -16.23 25.15 -6.21
C GLU A 280 -17.66 25.56 -6.52
N ASN A 281 -18.58 25.28 -5.60
CA ASN A 281 -19.95 25.78 -5.67
C ASN A 281 -20.21 26.75 -4.53
N ARG A 282 -20.65 27.97 -4.87
CA ARG A 282 -20.95 29.03 -3.91
C ARG A 282 -22.41 29.44 -3.98
N VAL A 283 -23.01 29.58 -2.81
CA VAL A 283 -24.39 30.08 -2.65
C VAL A 283 -24.35 31.22 -1.63
N ASP A 284 -24.82 32.40 -2.04
CA ASP A 284 -24.77 33.65 -1.29
C ASP A 284 -23.33 34.03 -0.88
N GLY A 285 -22.35 33.79 -1.77
CA GLY A 285 -20.92 34.02 -1.51
C GLY A 285 -20.26 33.00 -0.58
N ILE A 286 -21.03 32.07 0.01
CA ILE A 286 -20.54 31.04 0.93
C ILE A 286 -20.16 29.79 0.12
N LEU A 287 -18.95 29.28 0.31
CA LEU A 287 -18.51 27.99 -0.25
C LEU A 287 -19.38 26.86 0.33
N LYS A 288 -20.12 26.17 -0.54
CA LYS A 288 -21.01 25.05 -0.20
C LYS A 288 -20.41 23.69 -0.45
N GLU A 289 -19.46 23.61 -1.37
CA GLU A 289 -18.68 22.40 -1.61
C GLU A 289 -17.49 22.72 -2.51
N ARG A 290 -16.48 21.86 -2.41
CA ARG A 290 -15.34 21.79 -3.29
C ARG A 290 -15.01 20.34 -3.59
N PHE A 291 -14.85 20.02 -4.87
CA PHE A 291 -14.70 18.63 -5.29
C PHE A 291 -13.88 18.47 -6.56
N ILE A 292 -13.43 17.23 -6.78
CA ILE A 292 -12.80 16.79 -8.01
C ILE A 292 -13.70 15.70 -8.60
N LEU A 293 -14.04 15.83 -9.88
CA LEU A 293 -14.88 14.84 -10.55
C LEU A 293 -14.12 13.52 -10.75
N MET A 294 -14.82 12.42 -10.52
CA MET A 294 -14.36 11.08 -10.83
C MET A 294 -14.94 10.65 -12.19
N PRO A 295 -14.12 10.09 -13.10
CA PRO A 295 -14.63 9.55 -14.35
C PRO A 295 -15.71 8.47 -14.15
N ASP A 296 -16.62 8.35 -15.11
CA ASP A 296 -17.76 7.42 -15.07
C ASP A 296 -17.30 5.96 -15.15
N PHE A 297 -17.93 5.09 -14.36
CA PHE A 297 -17.69 3.64 -14.38
C PHE A 297 -18.97 2.86 -14.67
N ASP A 298 -18.86 1.76 -15.41
CA ASP A 298 -19.89 0.74 -15.53
C ASP A 298 -19.42 -0.52 -14.76
N GLY A 299 -19.91 -0.67 -13.54
CA GLY A 299 -19.36 -1.61 -12.55
C GLY A 299 -17.86 -1.37 -12.33
N LYS A 300 -17.04 -2.36 -12.70
CA LYS A 300 -15.59 -2.35 -12.50
C LYS A 300 -14.78 -1.70 -13.64
N ASP A 301 -15.43 -1.34 -14.73
CA ASP A 301 -14.75 -0.86 -15.94
C ASP A 301 -14.99 0.63 -16.17
N LEU A 302 -13.93 1.33 -16.56
CA LEU A 302 -13.98 2.75 -16.91
C LEU A 302 -14.81 2.92 -18.20
N THR A 303 -15.83 3.77 -18.15
CA THR A 303 -16.73 4.03 -19.28
C THR A 303 -15.95 4.61 -20.45
N LYS A 304 -16.16 4.08 -21.66
CA LYS A 304 -15.45 4.55 -22.85
C LYS A 304 -16.32 4.51 -24.10
N TYR A 305 -16.08 5.48 -24.98
CA TYR A 305 -16.57 5.45 -26.36
C TYR A 305 -15.38 5.62 -27.30
N LYS A 306 -15.03 4.55 -28.01
CA LYS A 306 -13.81 4.46 -28.82
C LYS A 306 -12.57 4.82 -27.98
N SER A 307 -11.89 5.92 -28.30
CA SER A 307 -10.69 6.41 -27.62
C SER A 307 -10.98 7.39 -26.47
N ARG A 308 -12.22 7.84 -26.27
CA ARG A 308 -12.59 8.76 -25.18
C ARG A 308 -13.01 7.96 -23.95
N LYS A 309 -12.47 8.32 -22.78
CA LYS A 309 -12.68 7.61 -21.49
C LYS A 309 -13.04 8.51 -20.31
N LEU A 310 -12.89 9.83 -20.47
CA LEU A 310 -13.13 10.82 -19.41
C LEU A 310 -14.54 11.39 -19.56
N PHE A 311 -15.53 10.60 -19.16
CA PHE A 311 -16.92 11.02 -19.03
C PHE A 311 -17.23 11.25 -17.54
N TYR A 312 -18.13 12.17 -17.22
CA TYR A 312 -18.44 12.57 -15.83
C TYR A 312 -19.95 12.75 -15.60
N SER A 313 -20.76 12.04 -16.39
CA SER A 313 -22.23 12.14 -16.35
C SER A 313 -22.85 11.59 -15.06
N GLN A 314 -22.12 10.79 -14.29
CA GLN A 314 -22.57 10.22 -13.02
C GLN A 314 -22.43 11.19 -11.83
N ASP A 315 -21.84 12.37 -12.03
CA ASP A 315 -21.58 13.38 -10.98
C ASP A 315 -20.88 12.80 -9.73
N ARG A 316 -20.02 11.80 -9.94
CA ARG A 316 -19.24 11.19 -8.87
C ARG A 316 -18.06 12.09 -8.52
N LYS A 317 -17.80 12.24 -7.22
CA LYS A 317 -16.75 13.10 -6.67
C LYS A 317 -15.69 12.24 -6.02
N ILE A 318 -14.47 12.28 -6.54
CA ILE A 318 -13.41 11.37 -6.09
C ILE A 318 -13.01 11.64 -4.63
N ASN A 319 -13.10 12.89 -4.17
CA ASN A 319 -12.90 13.24 -2.77
C ASN A 319 -13.97 12.66 -1.81
N LEU A 320 -15.13 12.25 -2.31
CA LEU A 320 -16.12 11.52 -1.50
C LEU A 320 -15.88 10.00 -1.54
N GLU A 321 -15.42 9.50 -2.68
CA GLU A 321 -15.19 8.06 -2.94
C GLU A 321 -13.87 7.57 -2.35
N LEU A 322 -12.84 8.42 -2.30
CA LEU A 322 -11.48 8.05 -1.94
C LEU A 322 -11.35 7.33 -0.59
N PRO A 323 -11.99 7.78 0.52
CA PRO A 323 -11.88 7.08 1.81
C PRO A 323 -12.44 5.66 1.74
N ILE A 324 -13.55 5.48 1.01
CA ILE A 324 -14.22 4.19 0.84
C ILE A 324 -13.31 3.24 0.03
N LEU A 325 -12.68 3.75 -1.04
CA LEU A 325 -11.73 2.97 -1.84
C LEU A 325 -10.50 2.55 -1.04
N ILE A 326 -9.97 3.44 -0.19
CA ILE A 326 -8.80 3.17 0.65
C ILE A 326 -9.14 2.15 1.75
N GLU A 327 -10.24 2.35 2.47
CA GLU A 327 -10.66 1.47 3.54
C GLU A 327 -10.93 0.05 3.02
N GLU A 328 -11.58 -0.08 1.86
CA GLU A 328 -11.79 -1.38 1.23
C GLU A 328 -10.47 -2.06 0.84
N LEU A 329 -9.53 -1.31 0.26
CA LEU A 329 -8.22 -1.82 -0.10
C LEU A 329 -7.47 -2.34 1.13
N LEU A 330 -7.44 -1.57 2.22
CA LEU A 330 -6.68 -1.89 3.42
C LEU A 330 -7.36 -2.98 4.25
N SER A 331 -8.69 -3.01 4.29
CA SER A 331 -9.46 -4.13 4.83
C SER A 331 -9.18 -5.43 4.05
N SER A 332 -9.22 -5.37 2.70
CA SER A 332 -8.89 -6.52 1.85
C SER A 332 -7.43 -6.97 1.99
N THR A 333 -6.53 -6.01 2.21
CA THR A 333 -5.12 -6.26 2.50
C THR A 333 -4.95 -7.02 3.81
N TYR A 334 -5.59 -6.54 4.88
CA TYR A 334 -5.59 -7.23 6.17
C TYR A 334 -6.22 -8.62 6.07
N GLN A 335 -7.32 -8.77 5.33
CA GLN A 335 -7.95 -10.07 5.12
C GLN A 335 -7.06 -11.03 4.31
N THR A 336 -6.31 -10.53 3.33
CA THR A 336 -5.31 -11.32 2.60
C THR A 336 -4.24 -11.87 3.56
N LEU A 337 -3.75 -11.02 4.47
CA LEU A 337 -2.84 -11.42 5.53
C LEU A 337 -3.51 -12.44 6.47
N ASN A 338 -4.78 -12.32 6.82
CA ASN A 338 -5.44 -13.34 7.65
C ASN A 338 -5.53 -14.71 6.95
N VAL A 339 -5.89 -14.73 5.66
CA VAL A 339 -5.98 -15.97 4.87
C VAL A 339 -4.61 -16.63 4.73
N LEU A 340 -3.58 -15.85 4.40
CA LEU A 340 -2.22 -16.35 4.25
C LEU A 340 -1.72 -17.01 5.56
N PHE A 341 -2.09 -16.45 6.70
CA PHE A 341 -1.66 -16.90 8.03
C PHE A 341 -2.31 -18.24 8.36
N LYS A 342 -3.64 -18.30 8.20
CA LYS A 342 -4.44 -19.51 8.38
C LYS A 342 -3.91 -20.65 7.52
N LYS A 343 -3.73 -20.39 6.23
CA LYS A 343 -3.38 -21.41 5.23
C LYS A 343 -1.98 -22.00 5.44
N TYR A 344 -0.98 -21.18 5.74
CA TYR A 344 0.42 -21.61 5.72
C TYR A 344 1.06 -21.82 7.07
N TRP A 345 0.41 -21.41 8.16
CA TRP A 345 0.95 -21.58 9.52
C TRP A 345 0.00 -22.24 10.52
N PHE A 346 -1.31 -22.32 10.25
CA PHE A 346 -2.26 -23.01 11.14
C PHE A 346 -3.02 -24.19 10.48
N GLY A 347 -2.94 -24.35 9.16
CA GLY A 347 -3.65 -25.42 8.44
C GLY A 347 -5.18 -25.35 8.61
N ASP A 348 -5.87 -26.47 8.40
CA ASP A 348 -7.34 -26.58 8.52
C ASP A 348 -7.87 -26.38 9.97
N MET A 349 -7.03 -26.05 10.95
CA MET A 349 -7.47 -25.71 12.33
C MET A 349 -8.13 -24.31 12.44
N SER A 350 -8.42 -23.64 11.32
CA SER A 350 -8.75 -22.21 11.29
C SER A 350 -10.23 -21.83 11.20
N ASP A 351 -11.15 -22.79 11.07
CA ASP A 351 -12.60 -22.51 11.04
C ASP A 351 -13.13 -21.95 12.37
N SER A 352 -12.35 -22.08 13.45
CA SER A 352 -12.66 -21.54 14.79
C SER A 352 -11.66 -20.50 15.30
N PHE A 353 -10.64 -20.12 14.51
CA PHE A 353 -9.63 -19.15 14.95
C PHE A 353 -9.89 -17.77 14.32
N SER A 354 -10.60 -16.92 15.06
CA SER A 354 -10.52 -15.47 14.88
C SER A 354 -9.33 -14.97 15.69
N LEU A 355 -8.36 -14.35 15.02
CA LEU A 355 -7.37 -13.50 15.69
C LEU A 355 -8.11 -12.26 16.20
N THR A 356 -8.83 -12.40 17.31
CA THR A 356 -9.14 -11.27 18.19
C THR A 356 -7.86 -10.99 18.94
N LEU A 357 -7.02 -10.13 18.37
CA LEU A 357 -6.01 -9.43 19.12
C LEU A 357 -6.76 -8.60 20.17
N ASN A 358 -6.53 -8.89 21.45
CA ASN A 358 -7.12 -8.13 22.55
C ASN A 358 -6.74 -6.66 22.37
N ILE A 359 -7.72 -5.86 21.98
CA ILE A 359 -7.68 -4.40 22.10
C ILE A 359 -7.93 -4.11 23.59
N ASP A 360 -6.87 -4.18 24.38
CA ASP A 360 -6.91 -3.63 25.73
C ASP A 360 -6.82 -2.09 25.62
N LYS A 361 -8.01 -1.48 25.78
CA LYS A 361 -8.39 -0.11 26.16
C LYS A 361 -7.39 1.04 26.10
#